data_AF-A0A1Q8VII1-F1
#
_entry.id   AF-A0A1Q8VII1-F1
#
_cell.length_a   1.000
_cell.length_b   1.000
_cell.length_c   1.000
_cell.angle_alpha   90.00
_cell.angle_beta   90.00
_cell.angle_gamma   90.00
#
_symmetry.space_group_name_H-M   'P 1'
#
loop_
_entity.id
_entity.type
_entity.pdbx_description
1 polymer ?
#
loop_
_entity_poly.entity_id
_entity_poly.type
_entity_poly.pdbx_seq_one_letter_code
_entity_poly.pdbx_strand_id
1 'polypeptide(L)'
;MSANSAAFDHVNGFRWRQGDPSLAESEARLYDLGVLRSVLEESVEIAVADARADGVTWAKIGDALGVTHQAVIKRYGRGGGR
;
A
#
# COMPACT_ATOMS: atom_id res chain seq x y z
N MET A 1 8.02 14.32 14.86
CA MET A 1 6.96 13.67 14.05
C MET A 1 7.60 12.46 13.38
N SER A 2 7.06 11.26 13.55
CA SER A 2 7.56 10.04 12.89
C SER A 2 6.89 9.84 11.53
N ALA A 3 7.53 9.10 10.62
CA ALA A 3 6.91 8.70 9.36
C ALA A 3 5.54 8.02 9.59
N ASN A 4 5.44 7.16 10.61
CA ASN A 4 4.18 6.53 10.99
C ASN A 4 3.12 7.54 11.40
N SER A 5 3.45 8.58 12.20
CA SER A 5 2.47 9.61 12.56
C SER A 5 1.94 10.37 11.34
N ALA A 6 2.81 10.75 10.41
CA ALA A 6 2.40 11.44 9.19
C ALA A 6 1.53 10.56 8.27
N ALA A 7 1.86 9.26 8.17
CA ALA A 7 1.05 8.29 7.44
C ALA A 7 -0.34 8.10 8.08
N PHE A 8 -0.41 8.01 9.42
CA PHE A 8 -1.68 7.93 10.14
C PHE A 8 -2.54 9.17 9.94
N ASP A 9 -1.94 10.36 9.92
CA ASP A 9 -2.66 11.60 9.67
C ASP A 9 -3.28 11.60 8.25
N HIS A 10 -2.54 11.12 7.26
CA HIS A 10 -3.05 10.98 5.89
C HIS A 10 -4.23 10.00 5.82
N VAL A 11 -4.10 8.84 6.46
CA VAL A 11 -5.16 7.82 6.53
C VAL A 11 -6.41 8.36 7.22
N ASN A 12 -6.29 9.08 8.34
CA ASN A 12 -7.42 9.65 9.07
C ASN A 12 -8.03 10.89 8.37
N GLY A 13 -7.31 11.47 7.42
CA GLY A 13 -7.77 12.58 6.58
C GLY A 13 -8.62 12.11 5.39
N PHE A 14 -8.53 10.85 4.99
CA PHE A 14 -9.34 10.30 3.91
C PHE A 14 -10.73 9.89 4.42
N ARG A 15 -11.74 10.67 4.05
CA ARG A 15 -13.11 10.58 4.56
C ARG A 15 -14.12 10.53 3.42
N TRP A 16 -14.01 9.53 2.56
CA TRP A 16 -14.87 9.41 1.38
C TRP A 16 -16.29 8.96 1.75
N ARG A 17 -16.42 7.98 2.66
CA ARG A 17 -17.70 7.46 3.16
C ARG A 17 -18.09 8.03 4.50
N GLN A 18 -17.14 8.52 5.30
CA GLN A 18 -17.47 9.15 6.58
C GLN A 18 -18.34 10.40 6.36
N GLY A 19 -19.46 10.49 7.08
CA GLY A 19 -20.50 11.52 6.87
C GLY A 19 -21.69 11.08 6.00
N ASP A 20 -21.67 9.86 5.43
CA ASP A 20 -22.85 9.26 4.81
C ASP A 20 -23.92 8.95 5.88
N PRO A 21 -25.11 9.59 5.83
CA PRO A 21 -26.13 9.41 6.86
C PRO A 21 -26.77 8.02 6.85
N SER A 22 -26.51 7.21 5.82
CA SER A 22 -26.99 5.83 5.73
C SER A 22 -26.08 4.81 6.43
N LEU A 23 -24.88 5.21 6.84
CA LEU A 23 -23.87 4.34 7.45
C LEU A 23 -23.58 4.75 8.89
N ALA A 24 -23.26 3.76 9.73
CA ALA A 24 -22.62 4.05 11.00
C ALA A 24 -21.20 4.60 10.75
N GLU A 25 -20.76 5.55 11.57
CA GLU A 25 -19.42 6.17 11.42
C GLU A 25 -18.28 5.13 11.41
N SER A 26 -18.40 4.08 12.23
CA SER A 26 -17.45 2.98 12.26
C SER A 26 -17.45 2.16 10.97
N GLU A 27 -18.61 1.94 10.35
CA GLU A 27 -18.76 1.21 9.09
C GLU A 27 -18.19 2.02 7.93
N ALA A 28 -18.54 3.30 7.85
CA ALA A 28 -17.99 4.24 6.88
C ALA A 28 -16.45 4.28 6.93
N ARG A 29 -15.87 4.32 8.14
CA ARG A 29 -14.42 4.25 8.34
C ARG A 29 -13.81 2.94 7.81
N LEU A 30 -14.48 1.80 7.97
CA LEU A 30 -13.99 0.52 7.44
C LEU A 30 -14.00 0.50 5.91
N TYR A 31 -15.02 1.07 5.26
CA TYR A 31 -15.03 1.23 3.80
C TYR A 31 -13.87 2.09 3.32
N ASP A 32 -13.64 3.23 3.96
CA ASP A 32 -12.56 4.15 3.61
C ASP A 32 -11.18 3.47 3.78
N LEU A 33 -10.97 2.75 4.88
CA LEU A 33 -9.75 1.94 5.08
C LEU A 33 -9.60 0.82 4.04
N GLY A 34 -10.71 0.19 3.62
CA GLY A 34 -10.70 -0.83 2.57
C GLY A 34 -10.24 -0.29 1.22
N VAL A 35 -10.67 0.92 0.87
CA VAL A 35 -10.25 1.62 -0.35
C VAL A 35 -8.78 1.99 -0.27
N LEU A 36 -8.35 2.61 0.83
CA LEU A 36 -6.95 2.98 1.04
C LEU A 36 -6.04 1.76 0.97
N ARG A 37 -6.43 0.63 1.58
CA ARG A 37 -5.66 -0.62 1.50
C ARG A 37 -5.50 -1.06 0.04
N SER A 38 -6.59 -1.08 -0.72
CA SER A 38 -6.57 -1.55 -2.11
C SER A 38 -5.67 -0.67 -2.99
N VAL A 39 -5.80 0.66 -2.86
CA VAL A 39 -4.97 1.62 -3.61
C VAL A 39 -3.50 1.55 -3.19
N LEU A 40 -3.20 1.39 -1.90
CA LEU A 40 -1.83 1.26 -1.42
C LEU A 40 -1.18 -0.04 -1.92
N GLU A 41 -1.92 -1.15 -1.91
CA GLU A 41 -1.45 -2.43 -2.43
C GLU A 41 -1.10 -2.31 -3.93
N GLU A 42 -1.98 -1.72 -4.74
CA GLU A 42 -1.74 -1.47 -6.16
C GLU A 42 -0.55 -0.51 -6.38
N SER A 43 -0.47 0.57 -5.60
CA SER A 43 0.64 1.54 -5.69
C SER A 43 1.99 0.90 -5.38
N VAL A 44 2.03 -0.03 -4.42
CA VAL A 44 3.24 -0.81 -4.11
C VAL A 44 3.58 -1.77 -5.25
N GLU A 45 2.60 -2.42 -5.87
CA GLU A 45 2.82 -3.29 -7.03
C GLU A 45 3.45 -2.53 -8.20
N ILE A 46 2.90 -1.36 -8.53
CA ILE A 46 3.44 -0.46 -9.57
C ILE A 46 4.87 -0.04 -9.21
N ALA A 47 5.10 0.47 -7.98
CA ALA A 47 6.42 0.92 -7.55
C ALA A 47 7.47 -0.22 -7.57
N VAL A 48 7.07 -1.46 -7.26
CA VAL A 48 7.95 -2.63 -7.38
C VAL A 48 8.28 -2.92 -8.84
N ALA A 49 7.30 -2.86 -9.75
CA ALA A 49 7.51 -3.07 -11.17
C ALA A 49 8.46 -2.01 -11.75
N ASP A 50 8.25 -0.74 -11.43
CA ASP A 50 9.11 0.38 -11.86
C ASP A 50 10.53 0.22 -11.32
N ALA A 51 10.69 -0.09 -10.03
CA ALA A 51 11.99 -0.36 -9.43
C ALA A 51 12.71 -1.54 -10.12
N ARG A 52 11.96 -2.57 -10.55
CA ARG A 52 12.53 -3.69 -11.31
C ARG A 52 12.96 -3.27 -12.72
N ALA A 53 12.19 -2.42 -13.40
CA ALA A 53 12.54 -1.85 -14.70
C ALA A 53 13.82 -0.99 -14.62
N ASP A 54 13.98 -0.26 -13.51
CA ASP A 54 15.17 0.55 -13.21
C ASP A 54 16.39 -0.28 -12.74
N GLY A 55 16.28 -1.60 -12.69
CA GLY A 55 17.37 -2.50 -12.31
C GLY A 55 17.60 -2.64 -10.80
N VAL A 56 16.69 -2.13 -9.95
CA VAL A 56 16.78 -2.31 -8.49
C VAL A 56 16.63 -3.81 -8.16
N THR A 57 17.54 -4.32 -7.33
CA THR A 57 17.56 -5.75 -6.97
C THR A 57 16.40 -6.11 -6.04
N TRP A 58 15.91 -7.34 -6.14
CA TRP A 58 14.88 -7.86 -5.23
C TRP A 58 15.24 -7.72 -3.74
N ALA A 59 16.53 -7.86 -3.40
CA ALA A 59 17.00 -7.66 -2.03
C ALA A 59 16.79 -6.21 -1.54
N LYS A 60 17.11 -5.21 -2.37
CA LYS A 60 16.90 -3.79 -2.04
C LYS A 60 15.41 -3.43 -1.95
N ILE A 61 14.58 -4.01 -2.81
CA ILE A 61 13.12 -3.81 -2.76
C ILE A 61 12.56 -4.42 -1.48
N GLY A 62 12.99 -5.63 -1.10
CA GLY A 62 12.59 -6.26 0.16
C GLY A 62 12.94 -5.39 1.37
N ASP A 63 14.19 -4.91 1.43
CA ASP A 63 14.67 -4.01 2.48
C ASP A 63 13.83 -2.73 2.57
N ALA A 64 13.56 -2.06 1.45
CA ALA A 64 12.74 -0.85 1.40
C ALA A 64 11.28 -1.08 1.86
N LEU A 65 10.72 -2.25 1.58
CA LEU A 65 9.38 -2.63 2.02
C LEU A 65 9.34 -3.23 3.43
N GLY A 66 10.48 -3.39 4.10
CA GLY A 66 10.57 -4.03 5.41
C GLY A 66 10.19 -5.53 5.40
N VAL A 67 10.34 -6.20 4.26
CA VAL A 67 10.04 -7.63 4.10
C VAL A 67 11.27 -8.42 3.65
N THR A 68 11.24 -9.73 3.84
CA THR A 68 12.36 -10.56 3.41
C THR A 68 12.45 -10.63 1.88
N HIS A 69 13.66 -10.84 1.37
CA HIS A 69 13.92 -11.07 -0.05
C HIS A 69 13.05 -12.19 -0.66
N GLN A 70 12.80 -13.27 0.09
CA GLN A 70 11.95 -14.37 -0.37
C GLN A 70 10.46 -13.96 -0.41
N ALA A 71 10.00 -13.15 0.56
CA ALA A 71 8.62 -12.67 0.59
C ALA A 71 8.32 -11.75 -0.61
N VAL A 72 9.23 -10.83 -0.94
CA VAL A 72 9.05 -9.92 -2.09
C VAL A 72 9.07 -10.67 -3.43
N ILE A 73 9.98 -11.65 -3.62
CA ILE A 73 9.99 -12.49 -4.83
C ILE A 73 8.69 -13.31 -4.93
N LYS A 74 8.26 -13.92 -3.82
CA LYS A 74 7.02 -14.70 -3.81
C LYS A 74 5.81 -13.86 -4.20
N ARG A 75 5.76 -12.60 -3.73
CA ARG A 75 4.63 -11.70 -3.95
C ARG A 75 4.64 -11.06 -5.34
N TYR A 76 5.80 -10.58 -5.80
CA TYR A 76 5.88 -9.73 -7.00
C TYR A 76 6.73 -10.32 -8.14
N GLY A 77 7.47 -11.41 -7.89
CA GLY A 77 8.44 -11.97 -8.84
C GLY A 77 7.85 -12.69 -10.06
N ARG A 78 6.53 -12.95 -10.10
CA ARG A 78 5.88 -13.66 -11.21
C ARG A 78 5.45 -12.76 -12.39
N GLY A 79 5.69 -11.44 -12.31
CA GLY A 79 5.24 -10.47 -13.32
C GLY A 79 6.24 -10.13 -14.43
N GLY A 80 7.48 -10.62 -14.40
CA GLY A 80 8.57 -10.20 -15.31
C GLY A 80 8.57 -10.82 -16.72
N GLY A 81 7.43 -11.30 -17.22
CA GLY A 81 7.34 -12.02 -18.50
C GLY A 81 6.11 -11.63 -19.30
N ARG A 82 6.07 -10.40 -19.82
CA ARG A 82 5.31 -10.02 -21.01
C ARG A 82 6.11 -8.96 -21.78
#